data_AF-A0A848NWR9-F1
#
_entry.id   AF-A0A848NWR9-F1
#
_cell.length_a   1.000
_cell.length_b   1.000
_cell.length_c   1.000
_cell.angle_alpha   90.00
_cell.angle_beta   90.00
_cell.angle_gamma   90.00
#
_symmetry.space_group_name_H-M   'P 1'
#
loop_
_entity.id
_entity.type
_entity.pdbx_description
1 polymer ?
#
loop_
_entity_poly.entity_id
_entity_poly.type
_entity_poly.pdbx_seq_one_letter_code
_entity_poly.pdbx_strand_id
1 'polypeptide(L)'
;MRVSDRGGRAAQHIPMKSTGDAVTELLAGRVQAVTAATIGVTGYRNDPRVTFLAYTGKQRSRFAPDLPTVAESGLPGYAFDSWLGLLAPAGIAPAERDRLNAAVNSVLADPKVQARLAALGVEAEAKSPAQFQAFLTDDWAAAGQPAPAAAAAAADPPATPGPPRRPARPPPPRAPHRPGRRHPRPP
;
A
#
# COMPACT_ATOMS: atom_id res chain seq x y z
N MET A 1 12.03 0.95 -13.80
CA MET A 1 12.08 2.35 -14.26
C MET A 1 13.15 3.10 -13.47
N ARG A 2 14.15 3.71 -14.12
CA ARG A 2 15.06 4.65 -13.43
C ARG A 2 14.31 5.97 -13.22
N VAL A 3 14.19 6.38 -11.97
CA VAL A 3 13.62 7.67 -11.57
C VAL A 3 14.81 8.57 -11.26
N SER A 4 15.00 9.60 -12.08
CA SER A 4 15.99 10.64 -11.82
C SER A 4 15.29 11.83 -11.20
N ASP A 5 15.77 12.30 -10.04
CA ASP A 5 15.28 13.56 -9.49
C ASP A 5 15.86 14.77 -10.26
N ARG A 6 15.32 15.97 -10.03
CA ARG A 6 15.86 17.21 -10.63
C ARG A 6 17.28 17.58 -10.14
N GLY A 7 17.80 16.88 -9.13
CA GLY A 7 19.15 17.02 -8.59
C GLY A 7 20.17 16.01 -9.15
N GLY A 8 19.80 15.22 -10.15
CA GLY A 8 20.70 14.27 -10.82
C GLY A 8 20.96 12.98 -10.05
N ARG A 9 20.20 12.70 -8.98
CA ARG A 9 20.28 11.42 -8.27
C ARG A 9 19.42 10.38 -8.97
N ALA A 10 20.02 9.25 -9.32
CA ALA A 10 19.33 8.14 -9.97
C ALA A 10 18.85 7.13 -8.91
N ALA A 11 17.55 6.94 -8.82
CA ALA A 11 16.93 5.84 -8.09
C ALA A 11 16.35 4.82 -9.09
N GLN A 12 16.38 3.54 -8.77
CA GLN A 12 15.68 2.52 -9.55
C GLN A 12 14.36 2.21 -8.85
N HIS A 13 13.24 2.50 -9.51
CA HIS A 13 11.94 2.03 -9.03
C HIS A 13 11.83 0.51 -9.25
N ILE A 14 11.55 -0.20 -8.17
CA ILE A 14 11.29 -1.65 -8.16
C ILE A 14 9.81 -1.82 -7.78
N PRO A 15 8.94 -2.22 -8.71
CA PRO A 15 7.51 -2.32 -8.45
C PRO A 15 7.23 -3.49 -7.53
N MET A 16 6.53 -3.22 -6.42
CA MET A 16 6.12 -4.22 -5.44
C MET A 16 4.60 -4.41 -5.49
N LYS A 17 4.13 -5.62 -5.18
CA LYS A 17 2.69 -5.94 -5.23
C LYS A 17 1.90 -5.23 -4.13
N SER A 18 2.54 -4.90 -3.02
CA SER A 18 1.93 -4.19 -1.91
C SER A 18 2.95 -3.36 -1.12
N THR A 19 2.45 -2.44 -0.29
CA THR A 19 3.27 -1.73 0.71
C THR A 19 3.94 -2.69 1.68
N GLY A 20 3.26 -3.76 2.12
CA GLY A 20 3.82 -4.75 3.04
C GLY A 20 5.02 -5.49 2.45
N ASP A 21 4.95 -5.85 1.17
CA ASP A 21 6.08 -6.46 0.46
C ASP A 21 7.27 -5.48 0.40
N ALA A 22 7.01 -4.20 0.04
CA ALA A 22 8.05 -3.18 -0.04
C ALA A 22 8.75 -2.95 1.32
N VAL A 23 7.99 -2.91 2.41
CA VAL A 23 8.57 -2.77 3.77
C VAL A 23 9.38 -4.01 4.15
N THR A 24 8.95 -5.21 3.74
CA THR A 24 9.72 -6.44 3.98
C THR A 24 11.08 -6.40 3.28
N GLU A 25 11.13 -5.91 2.04
CA GLU A 25 12.37 -5.70 1.29
C GLU A 25 13.28 -4.64 1.94
N LEU A 26 12.69 -3.56 2.47
CA LEU A 26 13.41 -2.51 3.18
C LEU A 26 14.06 -3.06 4.46
N LEU A 27 13.29 -3.79 5.26
CA LEU A 27 13.77 -4.41 6.50
C LEU A 27 14.84 -5.48 6.25
N ALA A 28 14.81 -6.12 5.08
CA ALA A 28 15.83 -7.07 4.64
C ALA A 28 17.07 -6.40 4.01
N GLY A 29 17.07 -5.07 3.86
CA GLY A 29 18.18 -4.31 3.27
C GLY A 29 18.31 -4.47 1.75
N ARG A 30 17.29 -5.03 1.07
CA ARG A 30 17.31 -5.24 -0.40
C ARG A 30 16.92 -3.98 -1.17
N VAL A 31 16.18 -3.07 -0.53
CA VAL A 31 15.91 -1.71 -1.03
C VAL A 31 16.31 -0.67 0.01
N GLN A 32 16.69 0.52 -0.45
CA GLN A 32 17.20 1.58 0.43
C GLN A 32 16.12 2.54 0.92
N ALA A 33 15.03 2.67 0.16
CA ALA A 33 13.93 3.57 0.47
C ALA A 33 12.62 3.07 -0.14
N VAL A 34 11.51 3.43 0.48
CA VAL A 34 10.16 3.11 0.03
C VAL A 34 9.29 4.35 0.15
N THR A 35 8.56 4.68 -0.91
CA THR A 35 7.42 5.58 -0.85
C THR A 35 6.17 4.73 -0.65
N ALA A 36 5.41 4.98 0.41
CA ALA A 36 4.27 4.16 0.80
C ALA A 36 3.16 5.01 1.41
N ALA A 37 1.91 4.54 1.26
CA ALA A 37 0.78 5.13 1.96
C ALA A 37 0.94 4.96 3.47
N THR A 38 0.71 6.04 4.22
CA THR A 38 0.89 6.12 5.68
C THR A 38 0.24 4.96 6.43
N ILE A 39 -0.99 4.61 6.08
CA ILE A 39 -1.75 3.47 6.65
C ILE A 39 -1.00 2.13 6.62
N GLY A 40 -0.14 1.91 5.62
CA GLY A 40 0.65 0.69 5.48
C GLY A 40 1.97 0.70 6.24
N VAL A 41 2.40 1.85 6.75
CA VAL A 41 3.73 2.02 7.37
C VAL A 41 3.71 2.57 8.79
N THR A 42 2.63 3.22 9.26
CA THR A 42 2.57 3.83 10.60
C THR A 42 2.93 2.87 11.74
N GLY A 43 2.64 1.57 11.60
CA GLY A 43 3.01 0.56 12.59
C GLY A 43 4.53 0.38 12.78
N TYR A 44 5.35 0.79 11.81
CA TYR A 44 6.81 0.72 11.86
C TYR A 44 7.47 1.99 12.38
N ARG A 45 6.70 3.00 12.80
CA ARG A 45 7.25 4.30 13.23
C ARG A 45 8.24 4.20 14.40
N ASN A 46 8.04 3.23 15.26
CA ASN A 46 8.90 2.97 16.42
C ASN A 46 9.90 1.82 16.17
N ASP A 47 9.95 1.26 14.96
CA ASP A 47 10.94 0.25 14.60
C ASP A 47 12.28 0.95 14.31
N PRO A 48 13.35 0.69 15.08
CA PRO A 48 14.63 1.39 14.93
C PRO A 48 15.32 1.11 13.59
N ARG A 49 14.86 0.13 12.81
CA ARG A 49 15.38 -0.18 11.47
C ARG A 49 14.76 0.69 10.38
N VAL A 50 13.71 1.44 10.69
CA VAL A 50 12.97 2.27 9.73
C VAL A 50 13.07 3.74 10.14
N THR A 51 13.55 4.57 9.22
CA THR A 51 13.58 6.02 9.40
C THR A 51 12.59 6.67 8.44
N PHE A 52 11.63 7.40 8.99
CA PHE A 52 10.70 8.22 8.20
C PHE A 52 11.40 9.52 7.83
N LEU A 53 11.49 9.81 6.53
CA LEU A 53 12.29 10.94 6.02
C LEU A 53 11.44 12.18 5.76
N ALA A 54 10.32 12.02 5.09
CA ALA A 54 9.45 13.13 4.70
C ALA A 54 8.02 12.65 4.42
N TYR A 55 7.06 13.55 4.55
CA TYR A 55 5.69 13.37 4.09
C TYR A 55 5.54 13.85 2.63
N THR A 56 4.80 13.12 1.81
CA THR A 56 4.69 13.42 0.37
C THR A 56 3.57 14.39 0.01
N GLY A 57 2.63 14.64 0.93
CA GLY A 57 1.53 15.59 0.71
C GLY A 57 1.96 17.06 0.71
N LYS A 58 1.03 17.94 0.33
CA LYS A 58 1.26 19.39 0.19
C LYS A 58 1.63 20.08 1.50
N GLN A 59 1.16 19.55 2.62
CA GLN A 59 1.36 20.08 3.96
C GLN A 59 1.77 18.93 4.87
N ARG A 60 2.42 19.25 5.99
CA ARG A 60 2.77 18.25 7.00
C ARG A 60 1.51 17.58 7.53
N SER A 61 1.56 16.26 7.70
CA SER A 61 0.44 15.54 8.33
C SER A 61 0.35 15.90 9.81
N ARG A 62 -0.86 16.14 10.31
CA ARG A 62 -1.09 16.32 11.76
C ARG A 62 -0.70 15.09 12.59
N PHE A 63 -0.64 13.92 11.96
CA PHE A 63 -0.23 12.67 12.60
C PHE A 63 1.28 12.47 12.61
N ALA A 64 2.04 13.25 11.83
CA ALA A 64 3.49 13.23 11.81
C ALA A 64 4.06 14.66 11.64
N PRO A 65 3.79 15.58 12.60
CA PRO A 65 4.14 17.00 12.47
C PRO A 65 5.65 17.28 12.49
N ASP A 66 6.41 16.34 13.05
CA ASP A 66 7.87 16.26 13.08
C ASP A 66 8.49 15.99 11.70
N LEU A 67 7.75 15.33 10.80
CA LEU A 67 8.25 15.06 9.45
C LEU A 67 8.08 16.29 8.55
N PRO A 68 9.14 16.75 7.87
CA PRO A 68 9.00 17.76 6.83
C PRO A 68 8.24 17.20 5.64
N THR A 69 7.69 18.08 4.81
CA THR A 69 7.23 17.65 3.47
C THR A 69 8.44 17.43 2.54
N VAL A 70 8.24 16.68 1.46
CA VAL A 70 9.26 16.56 0.40
C VAL A 70 9.56 17.93 -0.23
N ALA A 71 8.55 18.80 -0.34
CA ALA A 71 8.73 20.17 -0.82
C ALA A 71 9.64 21.01 0.09
N GLU A 72 9.46 20.90 1.41
CA GLU A 72 10.34 21.52 2.42
C GLU A 72 11.76 20.92 2.42
N SER A 73 11.89 19.65 2.01
CA SER A 73 13.14 18.89 2.05
C SER A 73 14.02 19.06 0.79
N GLY A 74 13.72 20.06 -0.04
CA GLY A 74 14.56 20.42 -1.19
C GLY A 74 13.97 20.11 -2.57
N LEU A 75 12.69 19.76 -2.66
CA LEU A 75 12.00 19.62 -3.96
C LEU A 75 10.73 20.50 -4.05
N PRO A 76 10.89 21.84 -4.18
CA PRO A 76 9.76 22.76 -4.20
C PRO A 76 8.70 22.39 -5.26
N GLY A 77 7.43 22.47 -4.86
CA GLY A 77 6.28 22.10 -5.70
C GLY A 77 5.99 20.60 -5.75
N TYR A 78 6.78 19.74 -5.10
CA TYR A 78 6.43 18.33 -4.96
C TYR A 78 5.19 18.17 -4.06
N ALA A 79 4.19 17.48 -4.58
CA ALA A 79 3.01 17.11 -3.84
C ALA A 79 2.41 15.85 -4.45
N PHE A 80 2.37 14.80 -3.67
CA PHE A 80 1.69 13.56 -4.01
C PHE A 80 1.13 12.95 -2.74
N ASP A 81 -0.19 13.04 -2.57
CA ASP A 81 -0.87 12.46 -1.42
C ASP A 81 -1.79 11.32 -1.86
N SER A 82 -1.83 10.25 -1.08
CA SER A 82 -2.67 9.10 -1.36
C SER A 82 -3.99 9.25 -0.63
N TRP A 83 -5.09 9.11 -1.35
CA TRP A 83 -6.44 9.23 -0.81
C TRP A 83 -7.26 7.95 -1.01
N LEU A 84 -8.29 7.78 -0.19
CA LEU A 84 -9.28 6.70 -0.29
C LEU A 84 -10.67 7.34 -0.39
N GLY A 85 -11.51 6.80 -1.27
CA GLY A 85 -12.87 7.28 -1.44
C GLY A 85 -13.81 6.19 -1.93
N LEU A 86 -15.12 6.46 -1.82
CA LEU A 86 -16.16 5.54 -2.25
C LEU A 86 -16.75 6.00 -3.58
N LEU A 87 -16.74 5.10 -4.56
CA LEU A 87 -17.34 5.30 -5.87
C LEU A 87 -18.58 4.40 -6.02
N ALA A 88 -19.58 4.92 -6.71
CA ALA A 88 -20.77 4.18 -7.09
C ALA A 88 -20.84 4.03 -8.62
N PRO A 89 -21.62 3.08 -9.17
CA PRO A 89 -21.83 2.96 -10.60
C PRO A 89 -22.36 4.27 -11.21
N ALA A 90 -21.93 4.60 -12.43
CA ALA A 90 -22.27 5.86 -13.09
C ALA A 90 -23.79 6.13 -13.23
N GLY A 91 -24.61 5.08 -13.26
CA GLY A 91 -26.07 5.16 -13.37
C GLY A 91 -26.84 5.13 -12.05
N ILE A 92 -26.19 5.27 -10.89
CA ILE A 92 -26.89 5.30 -9.60
C ILE A 92 -27.92 6.44 -9.56
N ALA A 93 -29.12 6.16 -9.06
CA ALA A 93 -30.15 7.18 -8.90
C ALA A 93 -29.68 8.28 -7.91
N PRO A 94 -29.93 9.58 -8.17
CA PRO A 94 -29.47 10.66 -7.31
C PRO A 94 -29.86 10.50 -5.83
N ALA A 95 -31.10 10.06 -5.57
CA ALA A 95 -31.57 9.82 -4.21
C ALA A 95 -30.75 8.74 -3.48
N GLU A 96 -30.36 7.65 -4.16
CA GLU A 96 -29.54 6.60 -3.56
C GLU A 96 -28.08 7.04 -3.36
N ARG A 97 -27.53 7.83 -4.29
CA ARG A 97 -26.22 8.47 -4.12
C ARG A 97 -26.20 9.35 -2.89
N ASP A 98 -27.22 10.20 -2.73
CA ASP A 98 -27.28 11.16 -1.64
C ASP A 98 -27.50 10.45 -0.30
N ARG A 99 -28.31 9.38 -0.28
CA ARG A 99 -28.47 8.50 0.88
C ARG A 99 -27.15 7.83 1.27
N LEU A 100 -26.41 7.28 0.31
CA LEU A 100 -25.11 6.65 0.58
C LEU A 100 -24.09 7.67 1.10
N ASN A 101 -24.02 8.85 0.49
CA ASN A 101 -23.15 9.93 0.95
C ASN A 101 -23.48 10.35 2.38
N ALA A 102 -24.76 10.54 2.72
CA ALA A 102 -25.19 10.87 4.07
C ALA A 102 -24.78 9.78 5.08
N ALA A 103 -24.96 8.51 4.74
CA ALA A 103 -24.53 7.40 5.59
C ALA A 103 -23.01 7.38 5.81
N VAL A 104 -22.21 7.57 4.75
CA VAL A 104 -20.75 7.65 4.85
C VAL A 104 -20.32 8.83 5.72
N ASN A 105 -20.89 10.02 5.50
CA ASN A 105 -20.57 11.21 6.29
C ASN A 105 -20.92 11.02 7.77
N SER A 106 -22.04 10.34 8.07
CA SER A 106 -22.40 9.99 9.45
C SER A 106 -21.38 9.06 10.10
N VAL A 107 -20.86 8.08 9.37
CA VAL A 107 -19.82 7.16 9.87
C VAL A 107 -18.49 7.88 10.06
N LEU A 108 -18.11 8.78 9.14
CA LEU A 108 -16.90 9.60 9.28
C LEU A 108 -16.98 10.61 10.44
N ALA A 109 -18.19 10.97 10.88
CA ALA A 109 -18.42 11.79 12.06
C ALA A 109 -18.35 11.02 13.38
N ASP A 110 -18.39 9.68 13.36
CA ASP A 110 -18.29 8.86 14.57
C ASP A 110 -16.87 8.99 15.19
N PRO A 111 -16.75 9.44 16.45
CA PRO A 111 -15.46 9.59 17.12
C PRO A 111 -14.63 8.31 17.17
N LYS A 112 -15.27 7.14 17.28
CA LYS A 112 -14.57 5.85 17.29
C LYS A 112 -13.94 5.56 15.92
N VAL A 113 -14.63 5.91 14.84
CA VAL A 113 -14.12 5.77 13.48
C VAL A 113 -12.99 6.76 13.26
N GLN A 114 -13.16 8.03 13.65
CA GLN A 114 -12.11 9.03 13.55
C GLN A 114 -10.86 8.63 14.33
N ALA A 115 -11.01 8.12 15.55
CA ALA A 115 -9.89 7.64 16.35
C ALA A 115 -9.16 6.46 15.66
N ARG A 116 -9.91 5.54 15.04
CA ARG A 116 -9.32 4.42 14.32
C ARG A 116 -8.56 4.86 13.07
N LEU A 117 -9.12 5.79 12.29
CA LEU A 117 -8.46 6.37 11.12
C LEU A 117 -7.23 7.17 11.52
N ALA A 118 -7.31 7.96 12.60
CA ALA A 118 -6.20 8.71 13.15
C ALA A 118 -5.04 7.82 13.59
N ALA A 119 -5.32 6.68 14.24
CA ALA A 119 -4.30 5.70 14.62
C ALA A 119 -3.60 5.06 13.41
N LEU A 120 -4.21 5.14 12.22
CA LEU A 120 -3.67 4.68 10.95
C LEU A 120 -3.06 5.84 10.12
N GLY A 121 -3.00 7.06 10.68
CA GLY A 121 -2.51 8.24 9.99
C GLY A 121 -3.41 8.71 8.83
N VAL A 122 -4.70 8.39 8.88
CA VAL A 122 -5.69 8.78 7.86
C VAL A 122 -6.55 9.93 8.36
N GLU A 123 -6.65 10.99 7.57
CA GLU A 123 -7.54 12.11 7.83
C GLU A 123 -8.91 11.82 7.22
N ALA A 124 -9.93 11.77 8.08
CA ALA A 124 -11.31 11.66 7.62
C ALA A 124 -11.77 13.02 7.09
N GLU A 125 -12.19 13.07 5.83
CA GLU A 125 -12.76 14.26 5.23
C GLU A 125 -14.13 13.93 4.61
N ALA A 126 -15.18 14.55 5.15
CA ALA A 126 -16.51 14.46 4.58
C ALA A 126 -16.60 15.43 3.40
N LYS A 127 -17.07 14.93 2.25
CA LYS A 127 -17.31 15.73 1.04
C LYS A 127 -18.70 15.43 0.50
N SER A 128 -19.36 16.45 -0.05
CA SER A 128 -20.55 16.22 -0.87
C SER A 128 -20.17 15.48 -2.16
N PRO A 129 -21.13 14.83 -2.85
CA PRO A 129 -20.83 14.15 -4.13
C PRO A 129 -20.21 15.10 -5.16
N ALA A 130 -20.67 16.36 -5.21
CA ALA A 130 -20.13 17.37 -6.13
C ALA A 130 -18.70 17.78 -5.76
N GLN A 131 -18.40 17.97 -4.47
CA GLN A 131 -17.05 18.28 -4.00
C GLN A 131 -16.08 17.13 -4.27
N PHE A 132 -16.52 15.89 -4.07
CA PHE A 132 -15.69 14.72 -4.35
C PHE A 132 -15.47 14.53 -5.85
N GLN A 133 -16.48 14.78 -6.69
CA GLN A 133 -16.31 14.76 -8.15
C GLN A 133 -15.29 15.81 -8.64
N ALA A 134 -15.34 17.04 -8.10
CA ALA A 134 -14.37 18.07 -8.44
C ALA A 134 -12.94 17.65 -8.03
N PHE A 135 -12.79 17.10 -6.81
CA PHE A 135 -11.53 16.56 -6.33
C PHE A 135 -10.95 15.46 -7.24
N LEU A 136 -11.78 14.53 -7.72
CA LEU A 136 -11.34 13.49 -8.66
C LEU A 136 -10.85 14.08 -9.99
N THR A 137 -11.56 15.08 -10.52
CA THR A 137 -11.16 15.75 -11.76
C THR A 137 -9.83 16.48 -11.60
N ASP A 138 -9.64 17.19 -10.48
CA ASP A 138 -8.41 17.92 -10.18
C ASP A 138 -7.22 16.96 -9.98
N ASP A 139 -7.43 15.87 -9.24
CA ASP A 139 -6.40 14.85 -9.02
C ASP A 139 -6.01 14.15 -10.32
N TRP A 140 -7.00 13.79 -11.16
CA TRP A 140 -6.76 13.21 -12.48
C TRP A 140 -5.94 14.14 -13.39
N ALA A 141 -6.23 15.44 -13.36
CA ALA A 141 -5.47 16.42 -14.11
C ALA A 141 -4.03 16.58 -13.57
N ALA A 142 -3.86 16.50 -12.25
CA ALA A 142 -2.57 16.67 -11.58
C ALA A 142 -1.65 15.44 -11.70
N ALA A 143 -2.20 14.21 -11.70
CA ALA A 143 -1.44 12.96 -11.74
C ALA A 143 -0.65 12.77 -13.06
N GLY A 144 -0.97 13.54 -14.11
CA GLY A 144 -0.45 13.34 -15.45
C GLY A 144 -1.04 12.08 -16.09
N GLN A 145 -1.02 12.00 -17.43
CA GLN A 145 -1.52 10.80 -18.11
C GLN A 145 -0.78 9.56 -17.59
N PRO A 146 -1.50 8.48 -17.21
CA PRO A 146 -0.83 7.25 -16.83
C PRO A 146 0.05 6.83 -18.02
N ALA A 147 1.34 6.58 -17.75
CA ALA A 147 2.18 5.92 -18.74
C ALA A 147 1.44 4.64 -19.18
N PRO A 148 1.31 4.36 -20.48
CA PRO A 148 0.58 3.19 -20.94
C PRO A 148 1.11 1.95 -20.22
N ALA A 149 0.23 1.03 -19.82
CA ALA A 149 0.60 -0.16 -19.04
C ALA A 149 1.76 -0.97 -19.69
N ALA A 150 1.89 -0.88 -21.01
CA ALA A 150 3.01 -1.44 -21.77
C ALA A 150 4.38 -0.80 -21.43
N ALA A 151 4.46 0.49 -21.12
CA ALA A 151 5.70 1.16 -20.71
C ALA A 151 6.15 0.79 -19.29
N ALA A 152 5.21 0.41 -18.41
CA ALA A 152 5.53 -0.13 -17.09
C ALA A 152 6.08 -1.57 -17.18
N ALA A 153 5.61 -2.37 -18.14
CA ALA A 153 6.05 -3.75 -18.35
C ALA A 153 7.29 -3.88 -19.26
N ALA A 154 7.50 -2.96 -20.20
CA ALA A 154 8.60 -3.02 -21.18
C ALA A 154 9.99 -2.67 -20.60
N ALA A 155 10.08 -2.33 -19.31
CA ALA A 155 11.34 -2.03 -18.64
C ALA A 155 11.97 -3.26 -17.94
N ASP A 156 11.27 -4.39 -17.90
CA ASP A 156 11.82 -5.66 -17.41
C ASP A 156 12.31 -6.50 -18.59
N PRO A 157 13.60 -6.89 -18.64
CA PRO A 157 14.02 -7.90 -19.60
C PRO A 157 13.24 -9.20 -19.34
N PRO A 158 12.84 -9.94 -20.39
CA PRO A 158 12.06 -11.17 -20.21
C PRO A 158 12.82 -12.12 -19.28
N ALA A 159 12.11 -12.58 -18.24
CA ALA A 159 12.64 -13.59 -17.33
C ALA A 159 13.14 -14.77 -18.15
N THR A 160 14.43 -15.09 -18.02
CA THR A 160 15.00 -16.28 -18.64
C THR A 160 14.20 -17.48 -18.15
N PRO A 161 13.67 -18.34 -19.04
CA PRO A 161 12.88 -19.49 -18.61
C PRO A 161 13.73 -20.35 -17.67
N GLY A 162 13.26 -20.50 -16.43
CA GLY A 162 13.88 -21.41 -15.47
C GLY A 162 13.86 -22.83 -16.02
N PRO A 163 14.84 -23.68 -15.63
CA PRO A 163 14.91 -25.05 -16.10
C PRO A 163 13.59 -25.81 -15.79
N PRO A 164 13.18 -26.76 -16.65
CA PRO A 164 11.93 -27.47 -16.48
C PRO A 164 11.86 -28.10 -15.09
N ARG A 165 10.75 -27.87 -14.39
CA ARG A 165 10.49 -28.46 -13.06
C ARG A 165 10.62 -29.97 -13.17
N ARG A 166 11.55 -30.55 -12.41
CA ARG A 166 11.69 -32.00 -12.28
C ARG A 166 10.35 -32.60 -11.86
N PRO A 167 9.91 -33.72 -12.45
CA PRO A 167 8.69 -34.39 -12.06
C PRO A 167 8.76 -34.76 -10.57
N ALA A 168 7.63 -34.59 -9.87
CA ALA A 168 7.52 -34.91 -8.46
C ALA A 168 7.84 -36.38 -8.23
N ARG A 169 8.73 -36.65 -7.27
CA ARG A 169 9.08 -38.02 -6.88
C ARG A 169 7.86 -38.67 -6.22
N PRO A 170 7.46 -39.89 -6.60
CA PRO A 170 6.31 -40.55 -6.00
C PRO A 170 6.53 -40.78 -4.49
N PRO A 171 5.45 -40.72 -3.69
CA PRO A 171 5.54 -40.93 -2.25
C PRO A 171 6.03 -42.34 -1.91
N PRO A 172 6.78 -42.52 -0.81
CA PRO A 172 7.25 -43.84 -0.41
C PRO A 172 6.08 -44.76 -0.02
N PRO A 173 6.21 -46.08 -0.21
CA PRO A 173 5.17 -47.03 0.17
C PRO A 173 4.92 -47.01 1.68
N ARG A 174 3.65 -47.09 2.08
CA ARG A 174 3.23 -47.14 3.48
C ARG A 174 3.81 -48.39 4.15
N ALA A 175 4.46 -48.21 5.29
CA ALA A 175 4.97 -49.31 6.12
C ALA A 175 3.81 -50.19 6.64
N PRO A 176 3.99 -51.52 6.72
CA PRO A 176 2.97 -52.41 7.25
C PRO A 176 2.74 -52.17 8.75
N HIS A 177 1.46 -52.19 9.15
CA HIS A 177 1.02 -52.05 10.53
C HIS A 177 1.60 -53.20 11.38
N ARG A 178 2.46 -52.88 12.35
CA ARG A 178 2.91 -53.83 13.38
C ARG A 178 1.84 -53.94 14.47
N PRO A 179 1.27 -55.13 14.76
CA PRO A 179 0.38 -55.27 15.90
C PRO A 179 1.18 -55.18 17.21
N GLY A 180 0.64 -54.41 18.17
CA GLY A 180 1.27 -54.09 19.45
C GLY A 180 1.51 -55.32 20.32
N ARG A 181 2.69 -55.38 20.94
CA ARG A 181 3.03 -56.37 21.97
C ARG A 181 2.12 -56.15 23.19
N ARG A 182 1.33 -57.16 23.56
CA ARG A 182 0.63 -57.22 24.85
C ARG A 182 1.65 -57.53 25.95
N HIS A 183 1.71 -56.69 26.98
CA HIS A 183 2.44 -56.98 28.22
C HIS A 183 1.63 -57.94 29.12
N PRO A 184 2.26 -58.92 29.80
CA PRO A 184 1.59 -59.72 30.81
C PRO A 184 1.49 -58.95 32.14
N ARG A 185 0.34 -59.07 32.83
CA ARG A 185 0.15 -58.57 34.20
C ARG A 185 0.67 -59.61 35.22
N PRO A 186 1.29 -59.18 36.33
CA PRO A 186 1.77 -60.07 37.41
C PRO A 186 0.64 -60.34 38.45
N PRO A 187 0.87 -61.24 39.43
CA PRO A 187 -0.11 -62.20 39.97
C PRO A 187 -1.21 -61.61 40.85
#